data_AF-A0AA85JB70-F1
#
_entry.id   AF-A0AA85JB70-F1
#
_cell.length_a   1.000
_cell.length_b   1.000
_cell.length_c   1.000
_cell.angle_alpha   90.00
_cell.angle_beta   90.00
_cell.angle_gamma   90.00
#
_symmetry.space_group_name_H-M   'P 1'
#
loop_
_entity.id
_entity.type
_entity.pdbx_description
1 polymer ?
#
loop_
_entity_poly.entity_id
_entity_poly.type
_entity_poly.pdbx_seq_one_letter_code
_entity_poly.pdbx_strand_id
1 'polypeptide(L)'
;MASCLQSDPKLSLKVMMHHVIKPELGLQFTFQGTLTKSSIVPYAFYKIMRTLIMSHFSGQLMTTREIGEMMDRATKSYFHNLKDRVQRRKRKQGIQVNEKDTGRFNSGNYVNKLL
;
A
#
# COMPACT_ATOMS: atom_id res chain seq x y z
N MET A 1 20.68 7.05 -1.53
CA MET A 1 19.39 6.35 -1.73
C MET A 1 18.79 6.07 -0.35
N ALA A 2 17.54 6.43 -0.08
CA ALA A 2 16.91 6.11 1.21
C ALA A 2 16.68 4.59 1.29
N SER A 3 17.14 3.94 2.37
CA SER A 3 16.88 2.51 2.59
C SER A 3 15.38 2.27 2.74
N CYS A 4 14.83 1.28 2.03
CA CYS A 4 13.43 0.87 2.22
C CYS A 4 13.23 0.04 3.50
N LEU A 5 14.31 -0.51 4.05
CA LEU A 5 14.38 -1.17 5.34
C LEU A 5 14.77 -0.14 6.40
N GLN A 6 13.84 0.11 7.31
CA GLN A 6 13.92 1.08 8.39
C GLN A 6 14.25 0.35 9.71
N SER A 7 14.38 1.06 10.82
CA SER A 7 14.60 0.44 12.13
C SER A 7 13.40 -0.36 12.67
N ASP A 8 12.23 -0.23 12.05
CA ASP A 8 10.98 -0.89 12.46
C ASP A 8 10.29 -1.60 11.28
N PRO A 9 9.74 -2.81 11.47
CA PRO A 9 9.02 -3.55 10.42
C PRO A 9 7.84 -2.78 9.80
N LYS A 10 7.08 -2.08 10.64
CA LYS A 10 5.89 -1.33 10.19
C LYS A 10 6.30 -0.11 9.36
N LEU A 11 7.35 0.59 9.74
CA LEU A 11 7.87 1.73 8.99
C LEU A 11 8.47 1.27 7.65
N SER A 12 9.21 0.17 7.65
CA SER A 12 9.73 -0.47 6.44
C SER A 12 8.61 -0.78 5.45
N LEU A 13 7.55 -1.46 5.92
CA LEU A 13 6.39 -1.77 5.08
C LEU A 13 5.73 -0.51 4.52
N LYS A 14 5.53 0.52 5.35
CA LYS A 14 4.91 1.77 4.94
C LYS A 14 5.71 2.48 3.84
N VAL A 15 7.04 2.51 3.96
CA VAL A 15 7.93 3.11 2.95
C VAL A 15 7.86 2.31 1.66
N MET A 16 8.01 0.98 1.73
CA MET A 16 7.94 0.11 0.55
C MET A 16 6.57 0.22 -0.17
N MET A 17 5.48 0.17 0.59
CA MET A 17 4.12 0.32 0.03
C MET A 17 3.91 1.67 -0.65
N HIS A 18 4.50 2.75 -0.12
CA HIS A 18 4.42 4.08 -0.73
C HIS A 18 5.24 4.18 -2.03
N HIS A 19 6.32 3.42 -2.16
CA HIS A 19 7.13 3.37 -3.37
C HIS A 19 6.49 2.49 -4.45
N VAL A 20 5.91 1.36 -4.08
CA VAL A 20 5.35 0.38 -5.03
C VAL A 20 3.92 0.77 -5.46
N ILE A 21 3.10 1.31 -4.55
CA ILE A 21 1.68 1.57 -4.82
C ILE A 21 1.43 3.07 -4.87
N LYS A 22 1.08 3.58 -6.05
CA LYS A 22 0.51 4.92 -6.20
C LYS A 22 -0.78 5.02 -5.37
N PRO A 23 -0.97 6.05 -4.53
CA PRO A 23 -2.15 6.18 -3.67
C PRO A 23 -3.48 6.05 -4.41
N GLU A 24 -3.57 6.54 -5.65
CA GLU A 24 -4.77 6.48 -6.47
C GLU A 24 -5.12 5.04 -6.83
N LEU A 25 -4.11 4.25 -7.21
CA LEU A 25 -4.26 2.82 -7.49
C LEU A 25 -4.55 2.03 -6.21
N GLY A 26 -3.90 2.40 -5.11
CA GLY A 26 -4.09 1.72 -3.83
C GLY A 26 -5.52 1.81 -3.28
N LEU A 27 -6.36 2.75 -3.74
CA LEU A 27 -7.77 2.82 -3.34
C LEU A 27 -8.59 1.62 -3.82
N GLN A 28 -8.12 0.90 -4.84
CA GLN A 28 -8.74 -0.30 -5.40
C GLN A 28 -8.43 -1.57 -4.59
N PHE A 29 -7.56 -1.46 -3.59
CA PHE A 29 -7.11 -2.58 -2.77
C PHE A 29 -7.58 -2.44 -1.33
N THR A 30 -7.72 -3.59 -0.67
CA THR A 30 -7.76 -3.70 0.78
C THR A 30 -6.88 -4.87 1.21
N PHE A 31 -6.69 -5.05 2.52
CA PHE A 31 -5.91 -6.17 3.02
C PHE A 31 -6.52 -7.53 2.65
N GLN A 32 -7.84 -7.72 2.87
CA GLN A 32 -8.52 -9.00 2.65
C GLN A 32 -9.41 -9.05 1.39
N GLY A 33 -9.55 -7.93 0.68
CA GLY A 33 -10.56 -7.79 -0.37
C GLY A 33 -11.93 -7.41 0.19
N THR A 34 -12.79 -6.89 -0.69
CA THR A 34 -14.22 -6.66 -0.46
C THR A 34 -14.97 -6.96 -1.78
N LEU A 35 -16.30 -6.83 -1.79
CA LEU A 35 -17.09 -6.97 -3.03
C LEU A 35 -16.63 -6.03 -4.17
N THR A 36 -16.04 -4.88 -3.82
CA THR A 36 -15.67 -3.82 -4.78
C THR A 36 -14.18 -3.55 -4.87
N LYS A 37 -13.36 -4.21 -4.04
CA LYS A 37 -11.91 -3.97 -3.95
C LYS A 37 -11.14 -5.28 -3.87
N SER A 38 -9.99 -5.33 -4.54
CA SER A 38 -9.14 -6.51 -4.57
C SER A 38 -8.37 -6.69 -3.25
N SER A 39 -8.11 -7.94 -2.87
CA SER A 39 -7.19 -8.27 -1.78
C SER A 39 -5.75 -8.03 -2.21
N ILE A 40 -4.92 -7.44 -1.35
CA ILE A 40 -3.48 -7.24 -1.63
C ILE A 40 -2.66 -8.51 -1.40
N VAL A 41 -3.13 -9.40 -0.50
CA VAL A 41 -2.43 -10.61 -0.03
C VAL A 41 -1.94 -11.52 -1.17
N PRO A 42 -2.72 -11.80 -2.24
CA PRO A 42 -2.26 -12.70 -3.29
C PRO A 42 -1.15 -12.11 -4.17
N TYR A 43 -0.97 -10.79 -4.20
CA TYR A 43 -0.07 -10.13 -5.15
C TYR A 43 1.41 -10.36 -4.81
N ALA A 44 2.21 -10.65 -5.85
CA ALA A 44 3.62 -11.02 -5.71
C ALA A 44 4.46 -9.93 -5.01
N PHE A 45 4.27 -8.66 -5.36
CA PHE A 45 5.03 -7.57 -4.74
C PHE A 45 4.78 -7.50 -3.22
N TYR A 46 3.55 -7.77 -2.78
CA TYR A 46 3.21 -7.78 -1.35
C TYR A 46 3.88 -8.95 -0.63
N LYS A 47 3.86 -10.14 -1.24
CA LYS A 47 4.57 -11.32 -0.72
C LYS A 47 6.09 -11.06 -0.61
N ILE A 48 6.69 -10.43 -1.62
CA ILE A 48 8.12 -10.08 -1.63
C ILE A 48 8.45 -9.12 -0.49
N MET A 49 7.69 -8.03 -0.32
CA MET A 49 7.89 -7.08 0.79
C MET A 49 7.76 -7.79 2.14
N ARG A 50 6.77 -8.68 2.28
CA ARG A 50 6.55 -9.46 3.50
C ARG A 50 7.73 -10.37 3.81
N THR A 51 8.19 -11.15 2.84
CA THR A 51 9.35 -12.03 3.03
C THR A 51 10.62 -11.24 3.34
N LEU A 52 10.86 -10.13 2.66
CA LEU A 52 12.04 -9.28 2.88
C LEU A 52 12.06 -8.72 4.31
N ILE A 53 10.94 -8.17 4.78
CA ILE A 53 10.82 -7.64 6.14
C ILE A 53 10.97 -8.77 7.16
N MET A 54 10.28 -9.90 6.96
CA MET A 54 10.38 -11.04 7.89
C MET A 54 11.81 -11.56 8.01
N SER A 55 12.54 -11.69 6.90
CA SER A 55 13.94 -12.13 6.89
C SER A 55 14.89 -11.13 7.52
N HIS A 56 14.62 -9.82 7.39
CA HIS A 56 15.49 -8.79 7.95
C HIS A 56 15.39 -8.69 9.47
N PHE A 57 14.17 -8.84 10.01
CA PHE A 57 13.90 -8.68 11.44
C PHE A 57 13.84 -10.01 12.22
N SER A 58 13.82 -11.15 11.53
CA SER A 58 13.87 -12.45 12.19
C SER A 58 15.18 -12.62 12.97
N GLY A 59 15.08 -12.93 14.26
CA GLY A 59 16.24 -13.16 15.14
C GLY A 59 16.73 -11.93 15.91
N GLN A 60 16.12 -10.75 15.71
CA GLN A 60 16.52 -9.50 16.37
C GLN A 60 15.71 -9.14 17.64
N LEU A 61 15.04 -10.10 18.30
CA LEU A 61 14.11 -9.95 19.46
C LEU A 61 12.62 -10.16 19.13
N MET A 62 12.25 -10.35 17.87
CA MET A 62 10.86 -10.61 17.46
C MET A 62 10.71 -11.97 16.79
N THR A 63 9.66 -12.68 17.14
CA THR A 63 9.24 -13.91 16.48
C THR A 63 8.65 -13.59 15.10
N THR A 64 8.74 -14.55 14.19
CA THR A 64 8.10 -14.52 12.86
C THR A 64 6.60 -14.18 12.95
N ARG A 65 5.93 -14.65 14.01
CA ARG A 65 4.52 -14.38 14.28
C ARG A 65 4.27 -12.91 14.62
N GLU A 66 5.04 -12.34 15.54
CA GLU A 66 4.88 -10.94 15.96
C GLU A 66 5.12 -9.98 14.80
N ILE A 67 6.14 -10.25 13.98
CA ILE A 67 6.40 -9.49 12.75
C ILE A 67 5.20 -9.58 11.82
N GLY A 68 4.66 -10.79 11.60
CA GLY A 68 3.47 -11.00 10.78
C GLY A 68 2.26 -10.18 11.25
N GLU A 69 1.94 -10.23 12.55
CA GLU A 69 0.81 -9.48 13.13
C GLU A 69 1.02 -7.96 13.05
N MET A 70 2.26 -7.48 13.21
CA MET A 70 2.61 -6.07 12.99
C MET A 70 2.40 -5.67 11.52
N MET A 71 2.84 -6.49 10.58
CA MET A 71 2.69 -6.23 9.15
C MET A 71 1.22 -6.21 8.72
N ASP A 72 0.39 -7.11 9.24
CA ASP A 72 -1.03 -7.14 8.93
C ASP A 72 -1.74 -5.87 9.42
N ARG A 73 -1.46 -5.45 10.66
CA ARG A 73 -1.96 -4.18 11.22
C ARG A 73 -1.49 -2.97 10.42
N ALA A 74 -0.21 -2.94 10.05
CA ALA A 74 0.36 -1.87 9.23
C ALA A 74 -0.26 -1.81 7.83
N THR A 75 -0.49 -2.96 7.19
CA THR A 75 -1.13 -3.05 5.87
C THR A 75 -2.56 -2.54 5.92
N LYS A 76 -3.36 -2.97 6.90
CA LYS A 76 -4.73 -2.47 7.12
C LYS A 76 -4.75 -0.95 7.32
N SER A 77 -3.87 -0.45 8.20
CA SER A 77 -3.75 0.99 8.47
C SER A 77 -3.33 1.79 7.23
N TYR A 78 -2.44 1.25 6.38
CA TYR A 78 -2.02 1.89 5.14
C TYR A 78 -3.21 2.15 4.21
N PHE A 79 -4.04 1.13 3.95
CA PHE A 79 -5.19 1.25 3.06
C PHE A 79 -6.32 2.10 3.66
N HIS A 80 -6.52 2.04 4.98
CA HIS A 80 -7.50 2.89 5.65
C HIS A 80 -7.19 4.38 5.45
N ASN A 81 -5.93 4.76 5.63
CA ASN A 81 -5.47 6.16 5.51
C ASN A 81 -5.28 6.63 4.07
N LEU A 82 -5.47 5.77 3.08
CA LEU A 82 -5.12 6.08 1.69
C LEU A 82 -6.04 7.12 1.06
N LYS A 83 -7.33 7.09 1.41
CA LYS A 83 -8.33 8.06 0.94
C LYS A 83 -7.94 9.48 1.34
N ASP A 84 -7.59 9.68 2.60
CA ASP A 84 -7.15 10.97 3.12
C ASP A 84 -5.88 11.45 2.43
N ARG A 85 -4.95 10.54 2.14
CA ARG A 85 -3.71 10.87 1.42
C ARG A 85 -3.98 11.34 -0.01
N VAL A 86 -4.87 10.66 -0.73
CA VAL A 86 -5.27 11.06 -2.08
C VAL A 86 -5.96 12.42 -2.05
N GLN A 87 -6.90 12.64 -1.12
CA GLN A 87 -7.56 13.94 -0.97
C GLN A 87 -6.57 15.07 -0.64
N ARG A 88 -5.63 14.84 0.28
CA ARG A 88 -4.57 15.81 0.61
C ARG A 88 -3.67 16.12 -0.58
N ARG A 89 -3.32 15.12 -1.41
CA ARG A 89 -2.54 15.33 -2.64
C ARG A 89 -3.29 16.19 -3.64
N LYS A 90 -4.56 15.89 -3.90
CA LYS A 90 -5.40 16.67 -4.82
C LYS A 90 -5.55 18.12 -4.36
N ARG A 91 -5.76 18.36 -3.06
CA ARG A 91 -5.78 19.71 -2.47
C ARG A 91 -4.45 20.46 -2.67
N LYS A 92 -3.31 19.80 -2.48
CA LYS A 92 -1.98 20.39 -2.73
C LYS A 92 -1.74 20.74 -4.21
N GLN A 93 -2.47 20.11 -5.13
CA GLN A 93 -2.39 20.36 -6.56
C GLN A 93 -3.48 21.32 -7.07
N GLY A 94 -4.29 21.91 -6.17
CA GLY A 94 -5.40 22.81 -6.55
C GLY A 94 -6.59 22.11 -7.22
N ILE A 95 -6.64 20.77 -7.20
CA ILE A 95 -7.70 19.99 -7.84
C ILE A 95 -8.90 19.90 -6.89
N GLN A 96 -10.05 20.47 -7.28
CA GLN A 96 -11.32 20.27 -6.55
C GLN A 96 -11.75 18.81 -6.66
N VAL A 97 -11.97 18.16 -5.53
CA VAL A 97 -12.32 16.73 -5.48
C VAL A 97 -13.83 16.60 -5.31
N ASN A 98 -14.54 16.25 -6.39
CA ASN A 98 -15.94 15.83 -6.28
C ASN A 98 -15.98 14.39 -5.72
N GLU A 99 -16.72 14.18 -4.63
CA GLU A 99 -16.77 12.89 -3.92
C GLU A 99 -17.23 11.72 -4.80
N LYS A 100 -18.02 12.02 -5.84
CA LYS A 100 -18.58 11.02 -6.78
C LYS A 100 -17.54 10.39 -7.72
N ASP A 101 -16.38 11.02 -7.94
CA ASP A 101 -15.39 10.55 -8.92
C ASP A 101 -14.39 9.54 -8.37
N THR A 102 -14.34 9.35 -7.05
CA THR A 102 -13.38 8.41 -6.44
C THR A 102 -13.82 6.94 -6.52
N GLY A 103 -15.05 6.67 -6.97
CA GLY A 103 -15.62 5.32 -7.09
C GLY A 103 -15.52 4.68 -8.48
N ARG A 104 -15.14 5.43 -9.53
CA ARG A 104 -15.04 4.92 -10.91
C ARG A 104 -13.70 5.30 -11.53
N PHE A 105 -12.65 4.54 -11.19
CA PHE A 105 -11.42 4.57 -11.98
C PHE A 105 -11.61 3.58 -13.14
N ASN A 106 -11.88 4.10 -14.33
CA ASN A 106 -12.10 3.29 -15.54
C ASN A 106 -10.74 2.78 -16.05
N SER A 107 -10.55 1.47 -16.09
CA SER A 107 -9.29 0.79 -16.44
C SER A 107 -8.92 0.87 -17.93
N GLY A 108 -9.76 1.45 -18.78
CA GLY A 108 -9.66 1.37 -20.24
C GLY A 108 -8.56 2.18 -20.93
N ASN A 109 -7.82 3.07 -20.25
CA ASN A 109 -6.96 4.06 -20.93
C ASN A 109 -5.44 3.87 -20.79
N TYR A 110 -4.96 2.75 -20.23
CA TYR A 110 -3.50 2.53 -20.08
C TYR A 110 -2.85 1.67 -21.16
N VAL A 111 -3.58 1.21 -22.18
CA VAL A 111 -2.99 0.37 -23.24
C VAL A 111 -2.26 1.17 -24.33
N ASN A 112 -2.51 2.48 -24.48
CA ASN A 112 -2.00 3.24 -25.64
C ASN A 112 -0.89 4.26 -25.34
N LYS A 113 0.02 3.99 -24.39
CA LYS A 113 1.18 4.89 -24.17
C LYS A 113 2.52 4.19 -23.91
N LEU A 114 2.70 3.01 -24.50
CA LEU A 114 3.97 2.26 -24.44
C LEU A 114 4.49 1.84 -25.83
N LEU A 115 4.23 2.65 -26.86
CA LEU A 115 4.96 2.63 -28.12
C LEU A 115 5.47 4.03 -28.42
#